data_AF-A0A820MSS4-F1
#
_entry.id   AF-A0A820MSS4-F1
#
_cell.length_a   1.000
_cell.length_b   1.000
_cell.length_c   1.000
_cell.angle_alpha   90.00
_cell.angle_beta   90.00
_cell.angle_gamma   90.00
#
_symmetry.space_group_name_H-M   'P 1'
#
loop_
_entity.id
_entity.type
_entity.pdbx_description
1 polymer ?
#
loop_
_entity_poly.entity_id
_entity_poly.type
_entity_poly.pdbx_seq_one_letter_code
_entity_poly.pdbx_strand_id
1 'polypeptide(L)'
;YNSISWTTINQTTDWRRALIQPELLSAVCSYGYRDCIDTARSMFRRWYLNPAQNEIPGSLRAVVYCVAIREGSHEEFQFLWKRLEDEPTPSATLDLLHGLACTRDRSQIIWFLNQHLKNESIIREQDMTYSISNVARSRDSYQIAWIWIQEN
;
A
#
# COMPACT_ATOMS: atom_id res chain seq x y z
N TYR A 1 -6.51 19.74 6.12
CA TYR A 1 -5.94 18.51 6.70
C TYR A 1 -6.39 18.29 8.14
N ASN A 2 -6.24 19.26 9.05
CA ASN A 2 -6.58 19.13 10.48
C ASN A 2 -8.03 18.73 10.81
N SER A 3 -8.94 18.73 9.84
CA SER A 3 -10.32 18.26 9.96
C SER A 3 -10.52 16.79 9.55
N ILE A 4 -9.47 16.11 9.05
CA ILE A 4 -9.54 14.74 8.55
C ILE A 4 -9.13 13.79 9.68
N SER A 5 -10.02 12.90 10.07
CA SER A 5 -9.74 11.88 11.09
C SER A 5 -8.94 10.71 10.50
N TRP A 6 -8.13 10.04 11.32
CA TRP A 6 -7.47 8.76 11.02
C TRP A 6 -8.24 7.56 11.58
N THR A 7 -9.55 7.71 11.78
CA THR A 7 -10.46 6.67 12.30
C THR A 7 -11.43 6.21 11.22
N THR A 8 -12.03 5.04 11.44
CA THR A 8 -13.16 4.57 10.62
C THR A 8 -14.31 5.57 10.66
N ILE A 9 -14.80 5.97 9.50
CA ILE A 9 -16.04 6.75 9.36
C ILE A 9 -17.18 5.77 9.09
N ASN A 10 -18.31 5.97 9.79
CA ASN A 10 -19.48 5.12 9.59
C ASN A 10 -20.12 5.41 8.22
N GLN A 11 -20.03 4.44 7.32
CA GLN A 11 -20.52 4.54 5.96
C GLN A 11 -22.05 4.66 5.87
N THR A 12 -22.82 4.16 6.85
CA THR A 12 -24.30 4.27 6.78
C THR A 12 -24.80 5.69 7.04
N THR A 13 -24.03 6.48 7.79
CA THR A 13 -24.40 7.84 8.20
C THR A 13 -23.63 8.90 7.43
N ASP A 14 -22.39 8.61 7.00
CA ASP A 14 -21.52 9.57 6.33
C ASP A 14 -20.67 8.92 5.21
N TRP A 15 -21.35 8.26 4.27
CA TRP A 15 -20.69 7.57 3.15
C TRP A 15 -19.81 8.48 2.29
N ARG A 16 -20.20 9.76 2.11
CA ARG A 16 -19.45 10.72 1.29
C ARG A 16 -18.09 11.01 1.90
N ARG A 17 -18.03 11.25 3.21
CA ARG A 17 -16.74 11.43 3.90
C ARG A 17 -15.96 10.13 3.95
N ALA A 18 -16.61 9.00 4.22
CA ALA A 18 -15.94 7.70 4.25
C ALA A 18 -15.28 7.36 2.90
N LEU A 19 -15.93 7.69 1.78
CA LEU A 19 -15.41 7.47 0.43
C LEU A 19 -14.20 8.37 0.12
N ILE A 20 -14.26 9.66 0.47
CA ILE A 20 -13.22 10.65 0.10
C ILE A 20 -12.02 10.60 1.05
N GLN A 21 -12.22 10.17 2.30
CA GLN A 21 -11.19 10.15 3.34
C GLN A 21 -9.86 9.49 2.89
N PRO A 22 -9.83 8.25 2.38
CA PRO A 22 -8.57 7.61 1.97
C PRO A 22 -7.90 8.34 0.80
N GLU A 23 -8.67 8.80 -0.19
CA GLU A 23 -8.15 9.54 -1.34
C GLU A 23 -7.48 10.86 -0.92
N LEU A 24 -8.14 11.58 -0.02
CA LEU A 24 -7.62 12.85 0.49
C LEU A 24 -6.35 12.64 1.34
N LEU A 25 -6.32 11.60 2.18
CA LEU A 25 -5.12 11.25 2.95
C LEU A 25 -3.97 10.82 2.04
N SER A 26 -4.25 9.99 1.04
CA SER A 26 -3.27 9.56 0.03
C SER A 26 -2.66 10.77 -0.70
N ALA A 27 -3.51 11.69 -1.17
CA ALA A 27 -3.09 12.92 -1.82
C ALA A 27 -2.19 13.76 -0.90
N VAL A 28 -2.68 14.12 0.29
CA VAL A 28 -1.94 14.99 1.23
C VAL A 28 -0.58 14.39 1.61
N CYS A 29 -0.54 13.09 1.90
CA CYS A 29 0.71 12.39 2.20
C CYS A 29 1.64 12.36 0.97
N SER A 30 1.13 12.15 -0.24
CA SER A 30 1.95 12.15 -1.47
C SER A 30 2.56 13.51 -1.82
N TYR A 31 1.91 14.60 -1.42
CA TYR A 31 2.45 15.96 -1.53
C TYR A 31 3.49 16.31 -0.46
N GLY A 32 3.88 15.35 0.41
CA GLY A 32 4.97 15.55 1.36
C GLY A 32 4.57 16.23 2.67
N TYR A 33 3.27 16.28 3.00
CA TYR A 33 2.81 16.88 4.25
C TYR A 33 3.25 16.02 5.45
N ARG A 34 4.16 16.55 6.27
CA ARG A 34 4.89 15.80 7.31
C ARG A 34 3.97 15.13 8.32
N ASP A 35 2.99 15.83 8.88
CA ASP A 35 2.10 15.22 9.89
C ASP A 35 1.32 14.02 9.32
N CYS A 36 0.99 14.06 8.02
CA CYS A 36 0.33 12.95 7.34
C CYS A 36 1.25 11.73 7.26
N ILE A 37 2.49 11.96 6.83
CA ILE A 37 3.52 10.92 6.74
C ILE A 37 3.81 10.34 8.13
N ASP A 38 4.06 11.18 9.12
CA ASP A 38 4.40 10.76 10.48
C ASP A 38 3.26 9.98 11.13
N THR A 39 2.01 10.39 10.90
CA THR A 39 0.83 9.66 11.42
C THR A 39 0.70 8.29 10.77
N ALA A 40 0.77 8.20 9.44
CA ALA A 40 0.72 6.92 8.74
C ALA A 40 1.86 5.99 9.17
N ARG A 41 3.09 6.50 9.24
CA ARG A 41 4.25 5.73 9.71
C ARG A 41 4.10 5.27 11.15
N SER A 42 3.57 6.11 12.04
CA SER A 42 3.29 5.73 13.42
C SER A 42 2.26 4.60 13.51
N MET A 43 1.19 4.66 12.73
CA MET A 43 0.19 3.59 12.64
C MET A 43 0.79 2.28 12.11
N PHE A 44 1.56 2.34 11.04
CA PHE A 44 2.26 1.19 10.49
C PHE A 44 3.24 0.60 11.50
N ARG A 45 4.03 1.45 12.16
CA ARG A 45 5.02 1.03 13.16
C ARG A 45 4.38 0.31 14.34
N ARG A 46 3.21 0.77 14.81
CA ARG A 46 2.46 0.05 15.87
C ARG A 46 2.09 -1.35 15.44
N TRP A 47 1.61 -1.51 14.20
CA TRP A 47 1.31 -2.83 13.66
C TRP A 47 2.58 -3.67 13.41
N TYR A 48 3.66 -3.07 12.94
CA TYR A 48 4.96 -3.73 12.76
C TYR A 48 5.50 -4.30 14.09
N LEU A 49 5.34 -3.56 15.20
CA LEU A 49 5.75 -3.99 16.54
C LEU A 49 4.79 -5.00 17.18
N ASN A 50 3.50 -4.95 16.84
CA ASN A 50 2.51 -5.94 17.27
C ASN A 50 1.81 -6.61 16.06
N PRO A 51 2.51 -7.52 15.36
CA PRO A 51 2.02 -8.38 14.30
C PRO A 51 0.62 -8.97 14.40
N ALA A 52 0.21 -9.35 15.61
CA ALA A 52 -0.98 -10.15 15.84
C ALA A 52 -2.27 -9.32 15.70
N GLN A 53 -2.19 -8.00 15.84
CA GLN A 53 -3.34 -7.11 15.81
C GLN A 53 -3.06 -5.90 14.93
N ASN A 54 -3.70 -5.88 13.76
CA ASN A 54 -3.64 -4.73 12.86
C ASN A 54 -4.73 -3.71 13.22
N GLU A 55 -4.35 -2.74 14.06
CA GLU A 55 -5.22 -1.65 14.52
C GLU A 55 -5.54 -0.60 13.44
N ILE A 56 -4.92 -0.69 12.26
CA ILE A 56 -5.17 0.27 11.18
C ILE A 56 -6.61 0.06 10.68
N PRO A 57 -7.45 1.12 10.65
CA PRO A 57 -8.79 1.05 10.08
C PRO A 57 -8.75 0.46 8.68
N GLY A 58 -9.60 -0.53 8.40
CA GLY A 58 -9.60 -1.25 7.13
C GLY A 58 -9.62 -0.32 5.91
N SER A 59 -10.46 0.72 5.93
CA SER A 59 -10.55 1.72 4.86
C SER A 59 -9.30 2.57 4.65
N LEU A 60 -8.36 2.56 5.58
CA LEU A 60 -7.13 3.37 5.55
C LEU A 60 -5.86 2.53 5.36
N ARG A 61 -5.97 1.19 5.33
CA ARG A 61 -4.82 0.28 5.24
C ARG A 61 -3.97 0.52 4.00
N ALA A 62 -4.59 0.56 2.83
CA ALA A 62 -3.89 0.88 1.57
C ALA A 62 -3.05 2.18 1.67
N VAL A 63 -3.63 3.25 2.23
CA VAL A 63 -2.94 4.54 2.39
C VAL A 63 -1.77 4.42 3.37
N VAL A 64 -2.01 3.82 4.53
CA VAL A 64 -0.98 3.65 5.57
C VAL A 64 0.17 2.79 5.07
N TYR A 65 -0.12 1.67 4.41
CA TYR A 65 0.89 0.79 3.84
C TYR A 65 1.69 1.50 2.75
N CYS A 66 1.01 2.16 1.80
CA CYS A 66 1.67 2.88 0.72
C CYS A 66 2.64 3.93 1.26
N VAL A 67 2.22 4.73 2.24
CA VAL A 67 3.08 5.75 2.86
C VAL A 67 4.24 5.14 3.62
N ALA A 68 4.00 4.08 4.40
CA ALA A 68 5.03 3.41 5.16
C ALA A 68 6.12 2.82 4.25
N ILE A 69 5.72 2.16 3.16
CA ILE A 69 6.66 1.56 2.21
C ILE A 69 7.41 2.63 1.40
N ARG A 70 6.73 3.68 0.97
CA ARG A 70 7.33 4.77 0.18
C ARG A 70 8.40 5.54 0.94
N GLU A 71 8.20 5.73 2.24
CA GLU A 71 9.10 6.49 3.13
C GLU A 71 9.94 5.57 4.04
N GLY A 72 9.85 4.26 3.80
CA GLY A 72 10.34 3.21 4.70
C GLY A 72 11.60 2.52 4.22
N SER A 73 11.97 1.49 4.97
CA SER A 73 13.18 0.71 4.73
C SER A 73 12.88 -0.66 4.12
N HIS A 74 13.95 -1.43 3.85
CA HIS A 74 13.83 -2.78 3.34
C HIS A 74 13.09 -3.72 4.28
N GLU A 75 13.24 -3.52 5.59
CA GLU A 75 12.59 -4.32 6.63
C GLU A 75 11.07 -4.11 6.64
N GLU A 76 10.59 -2.88 6.45
CA GLU A 76 9.16 -2.57 6.37
C GLU A 76 8.54 -3.18 5.12
N PHE A 77 9.26 -3.17 3.99
CA PHE A 77 8.88 -3.85 2.76
C PHE A 77 8.80 -5.37 2.92
N GLN A 78 9.84 -6.00 3.47
CA GLN A 78 9.83 -7.44 3.71
C GLN A 78 8.73 -7.86 4.68
N PHE A 79 8.47 -7.05 5.70
CA PHE A 79 7.36 -7.30 6.61
C PHE A 79 6.02 -7.31 5.87
N LEU A 80 5.76 -6.32 5.02
CA LEU A 80 4.52 -6.24 4.27
C LEU A 80 4.38 -7.39 3.25
N TRP A 81 5.49 -7.80 2.63
CA TRP A 81 5.51 -8.97 1.76
C TRP A 81 5.13 -10.26 2.51
N LYS A 82 5.73 -10.51 3.69
CA LYS A 82 5.35 -11.68 4.51
C LYS A 82 3.87 -11.67 4.88
N ARG A 83 3.29 -10.50 5.10
CA ARG A 83 1.84 -10.38 5.33
C ARG A 83 1.02 -10.76 4.12
N LEU A 84 1.50 -10.44 2.92
CA LEU A 84 0.83 -10.82 1.68
C LEU A 84 0.82 -12.34 1.51
N GLU A 85 1.91 -13.02 1.84
CA GLU A 85 2.03 -14.48 1.78
C GLU A 85 0.99 -15.19 2.68
N ASP A 86 0.71 -14.61 3.84
CA ASP A 86 -0.18 -15.19 4.85
C ASP A 86 -1.63 -14.67 4.79
N GLU A 87 -2.00 -13.79 3.84
CA GLU A 87 -3.30 -13.11 3.81
C GLU A 87 -4.34 -13.84 2.94
N PRO A 88 -5.35 -14.50 3.53
CA PRO A 88 -6.39 -15.20 2.76
C PRO A 88 -7.47 -14.27 2.22
N THR A 89 -7.62 -13.06 2.78
CA THR A 89 -8.76 -12.19 2.49
C THR A 89 -8.52 -11.37 1.22
N PRO A 90 -9.34 -11.49 0.15
CA PRO A 90 -9.06 -10.82 -1.12
C PRO A 90 -8.93 -9.30 -1.02
N SER A 91 -9.79 -8.63 -0.25
CA SER A 91 -9.71 -7.18 -0.07
C SER A 91 -8.42 -6.75 0.66
N ALA A 92 -7.99 -7.50 1.67
CA ALA A 92 -6.74 -7.23 2.37
C ALA A 92 -5.51 -7.52 1.50
N THR A 93 -5.56 -8.54 0.64
CA THR A 93 -4.52 -8.80 -0.38
C THR A 93 -4.31 -7.57 -1.26
N LEU A 94 -5.40 -6.94 -1.75
CA LEU A 94 -5.32 -5.75 -2.59
C LEU A 94 -4.69 -4.55 -1.85
N ASP A 95 -5.04 -4.35 -0.57
CA ASP A 95 -4.42 -3.31 0.26
C ASP A 95 -2.91 -3.51 0.38
N LEU A 96 -2.46 -4.76 0.61
CA LEU A 96 -1.06 -5.14 0.75
C LEU A 96 -0.29 -4.94 -0.56
N LEU A 97 -0.86 -5.39 -1.69
CA LEU A 97 -0.30 -5.19 -3.04
C LEU A 97 -0.14 -3.71 -3.38
N HIS A 98 -1.16 -2.89 -3.08
CA HIS A 98 -1.07 -1.45 -3.26
C HIS A 98 0.03 -0.83 -2.40
N GLY A 99 0.17 -1.26 -1.14
CA GLY A 99 1.25 -0.82 -0.27
C GLY A 99 2.64 -1.13 -0.82
N LEU A 100 2.87 -2.38 -1.23
CA LEU A 100 4.13 -2.84 -1.81
C LEU A 100 4.49 -2.09 -3.11
N ALA A 101 3.49 -1.79 -3.93
CA ALA A 101 3.67 -1.05 -5.18
C ALA A 101 4.16 0.41 -4.98
N CYS A 102 4.08 0.97 -3.77
CA CYS A 102 4.49 2.33 -3.47
C CYS A 102 5.98 2.49 -3.12
N THR A 103 6.78 1.42 -3.14
CA THR A 103 8.23 1.54 -2.89
C THR A 103 8.92 2.44 -3.91
N ARG A 104 9.94 3.16 -3.45
CA ARG A 104 10.85 3.96 -4.29
C ARG A 104 12.18 3.26 -4.56
N ASP A 105 12.44 2.14 -3.89
CA ASP A 105 13.69 1.41 -4.07
C ASP A 105 13.63 0.60 -5.37
N ARG A 106 14.51 0.94 -6.31
CA ARG A 106 14.55 0.31 -7.64
C ARG A 106 14.71 -1.21 -7.58
N SER A 107 15.51 -1.72 -6.64
CA SER A 107 15.74 -3.15 -6.51
C SER A 107 14.47 -3.86 -6.04
N GLN A 108 13.74 -3.27 -5.10
CA GLN A 108 12.45 -3.78 -4.64
C GLN A 108 11.37 -3.72 -5.72
N ILE A 109 11.32 -2.64 -6.51
CA ILE A 109 10.36 -2.52 -7.62
C ILE A 109 10.54 -3.68 -8.60
N ILE A 110 11.78 -3.89 -9.07
CA ILE A 110 12.09 -4.98 -10.02
C ILE A 110 11.80 -6.34 -9.39
N TRP A 111 12.21 -6.53 -8.13
CA TRP A 111 11.94 -7.78 -7.42
C TRP A 111 10.44 -8.05 -7.30
N PHE A 112 9.63 -7.05 -6.95
CA PHE A 112 8.18 -7.16 -6.78
C PHE A 112 7.48 -7.46 -8.11
N LEU A 113 7.86 -6.75 -9.19
CA LEU A 113 7.37 -7.05 -10.54
C LEU A 113 7.65 -8.51 -10.92
N ASN A 114 8.88 -8.97 -10.70
CA ASN A 114 9.26 -10.37 -10.97
C ASN A 114 8.49 -11.41 -10.14
N GLN A 115 7.88 -11.05 -9.00
CA GLN A 115 7.06 -12.01 -8.26
C GLN A 115 5.75 -12.36 -8.98
N HIS A 116 5.24 -11.47 -9.84
CA HIS A 116 4.04 -11.72 -10.63
C HIS A 116 4.21 -12.86 -11.64
N LEU A 117 5.45 -13.19 -12.02
CA LEU A 117 5.77 -14.30 -12.92
C LEU A 117 6.07 -15.62 -12.18
N LYS A 118 6.34 -15.55 -10.88
CA LYS A 118 6.90 -16.67 -10.10
C LYS A 118 5.92 -17.27 -9.11
N ASN A 119 5.03 -16.47 -8.55
CA ASN A 119 4.26 -16.82 -7.37
C ASN A 119 2.76 -16.63 -7.59
N GLU A 120 2.17 -17.39 -8.52
CA GLU A 120 0.72 -17.39 -8.77
C GLU A 120 -0.12 -17.74 -7.52
N SER A 121 0.47 -18.49 -6.57
CA SER A 121 -0.16 -18.81 -5.29
C SER A 121 -0.23 -17.64 -4.31
N ILE A 122 0.67 -16.64 -4.44
CA ILE A 122 0.71 -15.44 -3.58
C ILE A 122 -0.03 -14.30 -4.28
N ILE A 123 0.28 -14.05 -5.56
CA ILE A 123 -0.38 -13.04 -6.37
C ILE A 123 -1.25 -13.75 -7.39
N ARG A 124 -2.56 -13.77 -7.13
CA ARG A 124 -3.55 -14.36 -8.03
C ARG A 124 -3.54 -13.62 -9.36
N GLU A 125 -3.78 -14.35 -10.45
CA GLU A 125 -3.81 -13.81 -11.82
C GLU A 125 -4.77 -12.60 -11.95
N GLN A 126 -5.94 -12.68 -11.32
CA GLN A 126 -6.93 -11.60 -11.30
C GLN A 126 -6.47 -10.32 -10.56
N ASP A 127 -5.51 -10.43 -9.65
CA ASP A 127 -4.98 -9.32 -8.85
C ASP A 127 -3.72 -8.70 -9.50
N MET A 128 -3.10 -9.40 -10.47
CA MET A 128 -1.86 -8.99 -11.14
C MET A 128 -2.02 -7.63 -11.83
N THR A 129 -3.06 -7.46 -12.64
CA THR A 129 -3.31 -6.20 -13.38
C THR A 129 -3.47 -5.02 -12.43
N TYR A 130 -4.16 -5.22 -11.30
CA TYR A 130 -4.31 -4.18 -10.27
C TYR A 130 -2.95 -3.82 -9.65
N SER A 131 -2.16 -4.82 -9.26
CA SER A 131 -0.84 -4.62 -8.64
C SER A 131 0.13 -3.90 -9.58
N ILE A 132 0.30 -4.40 -10.81
CA ILE A 132 1.19 -3.80 -11.82
C ILE A 132 0.75 -2.37 -12.16
N SER A 133 -0.57 -2.13 -12.27
CA SER A 133 -1.10 -0.78 -12.51
C SER A 133 -0.73 0.19 -11.39
N ASN A 134 -0.72 -0.24 -10.13
CA ASN A 134 -0.28 0.62 -9.03
C ASN A 134 1.22 0.94 -9.14
N VAL A 135 2.06 -0.02 -9.50
CA VAL A 135 3.49 0.23 -9.77
C VAL A 135 3.65 1.23 -10.93
N ALA A 136 2.88 1.08 -12.01
CA ALA A 136 2.96 1.95 -13.18
C ALA A 136 2.50 3.41 -12.92
N ARG A 137 1.68 3.64 -11.87
CA ARG A 137 1.16 4.97 -11.53
C ARG A 137 2.14 5.84 -10.73
N SER A 138 3.18 5.26 -10.14
CA SER A 138 4.16 6.00 -9.35
C SER A 138 5.25 6.62 -10.23
N ARG A 139 5.62 7.87 -9.93
CA ARG A 139 6.69 8.60 -10.66
C ARG A 139 8.05 7.90 -10.56
N ASP A 140 8.28 7.18 -9.47
CA ASP A 140 9.56 6.51 -9.20
C ASP A 140 9.68 5.16 -9.94
N SER A 141 8.55 4.54 -10.31
CA SER A 141 8.50 3.18 -10.84
C SER A 141 7.87 3.04 -12.23
N TYR A 142 7.20 4.07 -12.78
CA TYR A 142 6.49 3.95 -14.07
C TYR A 142 7.38 3.45 -15.21
N GLN A 143 8.60 3.97 -15.31
CA GLN A 143 9.51 3.61 -16.40
C GLN A 143 10.00 2.17 -16.26
N ILE A 144 10.22 1.72 -15.03
CA ILE A 144 10.63 0.34 -14.74
C ILE A 144 9.49 -0.61 -15.09
N ALA A 145 8.26 -0.31 -14.65
CA ALA A 145 7.08 -1.10 -14.99
C ALA A 145 6.85 -1.17 -16.51
N TRP A 146 6.98 -0.03 -17.21
CA TRP A 146 6.81 0.00 -18.67
C TRP A 146 7.81 -0.91 -19.39
N ILE A 147 9.11 -0.80 -19.06
CA ILE A 147 10.15 -1.66 -19.64
C ILE A 147 9.87 -3.12 -19.32
N TRP A 148 9.56 -3.43 -18.06
CA TRP A 148 9.30 -4.80 -17.62
C TRP A 148 8.12 -5.46 -18.35
N ILE A 149 7.04 -4.71 -18.62
CA ILE A 149 5.88 -5.19 -19.39
C ILE A 149 6.24 -5.45 -20.86
N GLN A 150 7.21 -4.74 -21.43
CA GLN A 150 7.65 -5.00 -22.81
C GLN A 150 8.51 -6.26 -22.92
N GLU A 151 9.16 -6.66 -21.82
CA GLU A 151 10.10 -7.78 -21.78
C GLU A 151 9.46 -9.13 -21.39
N ASN A 152 8.22 -9.13 -20.88
CA ASN A 152 7.52 -10.32 -20.36
C ASN A 152 6.06 -10.33 -20.83
#